data_AF-A0A2E8VQM0-F1
#
_entry.id   AF-A0A2E8VQM0-F1
#
_cell.length_a   1.000
_cell.length_b   1.000
_cell.length_c   1.000
_cell.angle_alpha   90.00
_cell.angle_beta   90.00
_cell.angle_gamma   90.00
#
_symmetry.space_group_name_H-M   'P 1'
#
loop_
_entity.id
_entity.type
_entity.pdbx_description
1 polymer ?
#
loop_
_entity_poly.entity_id
_entity_poly.type
_entity_poly.pdbx_seq_one_letter_code
_entity_poly.pdbx_strand_id
1 'polypeptide(L)'
;MPVRAVPRRLPRFGQTQLEARDSSRGESGTRPRSRTDAPPAAGFTGWIIVNYDLLKKHVDALKAFACPGFVFDEAHYLKNHRAQRSRYSRALLPEEGPPPIVHVLTGTPLTNRPRDLFPLLQLVRHSLGRSFLAFAKRYCDAHQNDYGHWQTGGASNIEELSVQLQGIMLRRRKDEVLNLPPKQRTWIDTDVPESVRDEINRVAEYLLDEDARNVRGNRNIGMISRARRKLAVAKTPQTIEYVQGAIDQGEKVILFSHSTHAIRRMTRAFKDVCVTITGAVPASRRQALVDRFQDRTGTLHCMPETLGHEREHGLERGLNLRPRNLTQSGHGSLLVGCAVDTN
;
A
#
# COMPACT_ATOMS: atom_id res chain seq x y z
N MET A 1 -27.74 0.28 23.78
CA MET A 1 -27.29 -1.12 23.73
C MET A 1 -25.78 -1.17 23.89
N PRO A 2 -25.23 -2.01 24.79
CA PRO A 2 -23.80 -1.98 25.07
C PRO A 2 -23.01 -2.59 23.90
N VAL A 3 -22.01 -1.86 23.44
CA VAL A 3 -21.07 -2.29 22.39
C VAL A 3 -20.24 -3.44 22.96
N ARG A 4 -20.55 -4.67 22.52
CA ARG A 4 -19.78 -5.87 22.86
C ARG A 4 -18.36 -5.74 22.30
N ALA A 5 -17.36 -5.84 23.17
CA ALA A 5 -15.95 -5.78 22.79
C ALA A 5 -15.59 -6.87 21.78
N VAL A 6 -15.03 -6.47 20.64
CA VAL A 6 -14.47 -7.37 19.64
C VAL A 6 -13.13 -7.92 20.17
N PRO A 7 -12.86 -9.25 20.13
CA PRO A 7 -11.63 -9.81 20.67
C PRO A 7 -10.37 -9.26 19.98
N ARG A 8 -9.38 -8.84 20.79
CA ARG A 8 -8.17 -8.08 20.42
C ARG A 8 -7.07 -8.84 19.65
N ARG A 9 -7.33 -10.01 19.06
CA ARG A 9 -6.29 -10.78 18.31
C ARG A 9 -6.70 -11.01 16.86
N LEU A 10 -6.15 -10.19 15.97
CA LEU A 10 -6.13 -10.41 14.52
C LEU A 10 -5.07 -11.48 14.15
N PRO A 11 -5.32 -12.29 13.11
CA PRO A 11 -4.47 -13.42 12.71
C PRO A 11 -3.11 -12.99 12.13
N ARG A 12 -2.09 -13.84 12.34
CA ARG A 12 -0.76 -13.80 11.73
C ARG A 12 -0.83 -13.96 10.20
N PHE A 13 -0.21 -13.05 9.44
CA PHE A 13 -0.16 -13.06 7.99
C PHE A 13 0.92 -14.01 7.49
N GLY A 14 0.53 -15.06 6.79
CA GLY A 14 1.46 -15.99 6.16
C GLY A 14 0.75 -16.95 5.22
N GLN A 15 1.09 -16.83 3.94
CA GLN A 15 0.67 -17.58 2.75
C GLN A 15 -0.52 -17.06 1.94
N THR A 16 -0.29 -17.13 0.64
CA THR A 16 -1.12 -16.78 -0.51
C THR A 16 -1.82 -18.06 -0.97
N GLN A 17 -3.08 -18.26 -0.58
CA GLN A 17 -4.01 -19.31 -1.08
C GLN A 17 -5.36 -19.16 -0.37
N LEU A 18 -6.40 -19.85 -0.87
CA LEU A 18 -7.75 -19.83 -0.30
C LEU A 18 -7.71 -20.36 1.15
N GLU A 19 -7.92 -19.48 2.13
CA GLU A 19 -8.09 -19.90 3.53
C GLU A 19 -9.58 -19.91 3.88
N ALA A 20 -10.08 -21.07 4.30
CA ALA A 20 -11.43 -21.22 4.86
C ALA A 20 -11.37 -21.25 6.40
N ARG A 21 -12.19 -20.42 7.06
CA ARG A 21 -12.28 -20.36 8.53
C ARG A 21 -13.69 -20.58 9.04
N ASP A 22 -13.92 -21.73 9.69
CA ASP A 22 -15.19 -22.11 10.31
C ASP A 22 -15.43 -21.31 11.62
N SER A 23 -16.64 -20.77 11.76
CA SER A 23 -17.10 -20.00 12.92
C SER A 23 -17.78 -20.82 14.02
N SER A 24 -17.97 -22.14 13.85
CA SER A 24 -18.86 -22.97 14.69
C SER A 24 -18.23 -23.66 15.92
N ARG A 25 -16.93 -23.51 16.22
CA ARG A 25 -16.28 -24.19 17.36
C ARG A 25 -15.78 -23.22 18.46
N GLY A 26 -16.21 -23.50 19.69
CA GLY A 26 -16.01 -22.69 20.91
C GLY A 26 -14.57 -22.50 21.40
N GLU A 27 -14.44 -21.57 22.33
CA GLU A 27 -13.21 -21.02 22.91
C GLU A 27 -12.41 -22.01 23.76
N SER A 28 -11.54 -22.81 23.13
CA SER A 28 -10.30 -23.33 23.73
C SER A 28 -9.70 -24.38 22.79
N GLY A 29 -8.74 -23.97 21.97
CA GLY A 29 -8.09 -24.87 21.03
C GLY A 29 -7.53 -24.13 19.85
N THR A 30 -6.28 -24.40 19.52
CA THR A 30 -5.58 -23.87 18.35
C THR A 30 -6.39 -24.17 17.10
N ARG A 31 -7.05 -23.16 16.52
CA ARG A 31 -7.92 -23.30 15.34
C ARG A 31 -7.17 -23.98 14.18
N PRO A 32 -7.65 -25.10 13.63
CA PRO A 32 -7.01 -25.72 12.48
C PRO A 32 -7.13 -24.81 11.25
N ARG A 33 -5.98 -24.50 10.64
CA ARG A 33 -5.91 -23.78 9.36
C ARG A 33 -5.78 -24.83 8.26
N SER A 34 -6.81 -24.98 7.43
CA SER A 34 -6.68 -25.77 6.20
C SER A 34 -6.24 -24.85 5.07
N ARG A 35 -5.08 -25.11 4.49
CA ARG A 35 -4.56 -24.42 3.30
C ARG A 35 -4.84 -25.31 2.10
N THR A 36 -5.79 -24.93 1.26
CA THR A 36 -6.21 -25.73 0.10
C THR A 36 -6.40 -24.85 -1.13
N ASP A 37 -6.01 -25.36 -2.30
CA ASP A 37 -6.33 -24.75 -3.59
C ASP A 37 -7.78 -25.01 -4.02
N ALA A 38 -8.46 -25.96 -3.37
CA ALA A 38 -9.85 -26.29 -3.64
C ALA A 38 -10.79 -25.22 -3.05
N PRO A 39 -11.87 -24.87 -3.75
CA PRO A 39 -12.93 -24.05 -3.17
C PRO A 39 -13.54 -24.73 -1.94
N PRO A 40 -14.16 -23.97 -1.02
CA PRO A 40 -14.78 -24.54 0.17
C PRO A 40 -15.87 -25.53 -0.22
N ALA A 41 -16.05 -26.57 0.59
CA ALA A 41 -17.14 -27.53 0.39
C ALA A 41 -18.51 -26.84 0.41
N ALA A 42 -19.48 -27.42 -0.29
CA ALA A 42 -20.86 -26.96 -0.26
C ALA A 42 -21.37 -26.86 1.18
N GLY A 43 -21.99 -25.73 1.55
CA GLY A 43 -22.47 -25.47 2.91
C GLY A 43 -21.41 -24.91 3.88
N PHE A 44 -20.20 -24.57 3.43
CA PHE A 44 -19.20 -23.93 4.28
C PHE A 44 -19.70 -22.59 4.86
N THR A 45 -19.62 -22.46 6.19
CA THR A 45 -19.96 -21.22 6.91
C THR A 45 -18.70 -20.60 7.47
N GLY A 46 -18.31 -19.42 6.96
CA GLY A 46 -17.12 -18.75 7.43
C GLY A 46 -16.55 -17.70 6.49
N TRP A 47 -15.31 -17.32 6.76
CA TRP A 47 -14.56 -16.38 5.92
C TRP A 47 -13.71 -17.13 4.90
N ILE A 48 -13.78 -16.68 3.66
CA ILE A 48 -12.90 -17.11 2.57
C ILE A 48 -11.93 -15.97 2.30
N ILE A 49 -10.64 -16.20 2.51
CA ILE A 49 -9.59 -15.18 2.30
C ILE A 49 -8.83 -15.52 1.03
N VAL A 50 -8.76 -14.56 0.09
CA VAL A 50 -8.11 -14.73 -1.21
C VAL A 50 -7.32 -13.47 -1.57
N ASN A 51 -6.11 -13.64 -2.09
CA ASN A 51 -5.32 -12.54 -2.65
C ASN A 51 -5.85 -12.16 -4.06
N TYR A 52 -5.85 -10.87 -4.38
CA TYR A 52 -6.26 -10.34 -5.70
C TYR A 52 -5.61 -11.05 -6.89
N ASP A 53 -4.33 -11.43 -6.80
CA ASP A 53 -3.60 -12.07 -7.91
C ASP A 53 -4.08 -13.49 -8.19
N LEU A 54 -4.70 -14.15 -7.19
CA LEU A 54 -5.27 -15.48 -7.31
C LEU A 54 -6.74 -15.46 -7.76
N LEU A 55 -7.40 -14.29 -7.79
CA LEU A 55 -8.81 -14.21 -8.16
C LEU A 55 -9.10 -14.79 -9.54
N LYS A 56 -8.18 -14.60 -10.51
CA LYS A 56 -8.32 -15.19 -11.84
C LYS A 56 -8.55 -16.71 -11.80
N LYS A 57 -7.88 -17.41 -10.89
CA LYS A 57 -7.94 -18.88 -10.75
C LYS A 57 -9.22 -19.34 -10.06
N HIS A 58 -9.80 -18.52 -9.17
CA HIS A 58 -10.89 -18.94 -8.28
C HIS A 58 -12.23 -18.24 -8.53
N VAL A 59 -12.30 -17.26 -9.44
CA VAL A 59 -13.50 -16.43 -9.66
C VAL A 59 -14.76 -17.25 -9.94
N ASP A 60 -14.68 -18.29 -10.76
CA ASP A 60 -15.85 -19.10 -11.13
C ASP A 60 -16.35 -19.94 -9.95
N ALA A 61 -15.43 -20.52 -9.18
CA ALA A 61 -15.78 -21.26 -7.98
C ALA A 61 -16.36 -20.36 -6.88
N LEU A 62 -15.83 -19.13 -6.73
CA LEU A 62 -16.35 -18.15 -5.77
C LEU A 62 -17.74 -17.63 -6.17
N LYS A 63 -18.00 -17.46 -7.48
CA LYS A 63 -19.34 -17.12 -7.99
C LYS A 63 -20.36 -18.20 -7.67
N ALA A 64 -20.00 -19.47 -7.85
CA ALA A 64 -20.88 -20.60 -7.56
C ALA A 64 -21.25 -20.70 -6.06
N PHE A 65 -20.43 -20.15 -5.17
CA PHE A 65 -20.65 -20.18 -3.73
C PHE A 65 -21.70 -19.16 -3.24
N ALA A 66 -22.18 -18.26 -4.11
CA ALA A 66 -23.20 -17.25 -3.80
C ALA A 66 -22.93 -16.48 -2.48
N CYS A 67 -21.71 -15.94 -2.33
CA CYS A 67 -21.32 -15.22 -1.13
C CYS A 67 -22.27 -14.04 -0.83
N PRO A 68 -22.82 -13.94 0.40
CA PRO A 68 -23.75 -12.86 0.76
C PRO A 68 -23.05 -11.50 0.92
N GLY A 69 -21.71 -11.48 1.00
CA GLY A 69 -20.96 -10.25 1.10
C GLY A 69 -19.48 -10.38 0.74
N PHE A 70 -18.86 -9.24 0.45
CA PHE A 70 -17.47 -9.11 0.01
C PHE A 70 -16.76 -7.99 0.78
N VAL A 71 -15.52 -8.25 1.18
CA VAL A 71 -14.64 -7.24 1.77
C VAL A 71 -13.41 -7.11 0.88
N PHE A 72 -13.24 -5.94 0.26
CA PHE A 72 -12.10 -5.60 -0.57
C PHE A 72 -11.14 -4.74 0.25
N ASP A 73 -10.11 -5.37 0.82
CA ASP A 73 -9.07 -4.66 1.57
C ASP A 73 -8.02 -4.04 0.63
N GLU A 74 -7.37 -2.97 1.09
CA GLU A 74 -6.42 -2.14 0.35
C GLU A 74 -6.86 -1.86 -1.10
N ALA A 75 -8.12 -1.47 -1.26
CA ALA A 75 -8.77 -1.36 -2.55
C ALA A 75 -8.14 -0.32 -3.49
N HIS A 76 -7.17 0.48 -3.03
CA HIS A 76 -6.34 1.31 -3.89
C HIS A 76 -5.60 0.50 -4.98
N TYR A 77 -5.41 -0.82 -4.80
CA TYR A 77 -4.97 -1.71 -5.87
C TYR A 77 -5.96 -1.78 -7.04
N LEU A 78 -7.26 -1.63 -6.80
CA LEU A 78 -8.33 -1.80 -7.80
C LEU A 78 -8.58 -0.53 -8.64
N LYS A 79 -7.80 0.54 -8.45
CA LYS A 79 -7.98 1.84 -9.14
C LYS A 79 -7.85 1.81 -10.66
N ASN A 80 -7.16 0.80 -11.22
CA ASN A 80 -7.05 0.67 -12.67
C ASN A 80 -8.14 -0.28 -13.18
N HIS A 81 -9.18 0.26 -13.83
CA HIS A 81 -10.30 -0.52 -14.35
C HIS A 81 -9.90 -1.62 -15.35
N ARG A 82 -8.77 -1.48 -16.05
CA ARG A 82 -8.26 -2.46 -17.02
C ARG A 82 -7.44 -3.58 -16.39
N ALA A 83 -6.99 -3.40 -15.14
CA ALA A 83 -6.19 -4.41 -14.47
C ALA A 83 -7.01 -5.69 -14.23
N GLN A 84 -6.37 -6.84 -14.37
CA GLN A 84 -7.02 -8.14 -14.19
C GLN A 84 -7.71 -8.25 -12.82
N ARG A 85 -7.01 -7.85 -11.74
CA ARG A 85 -7.55 -7.80 -10.39
C ARG A 85 -8.86 -7.01 -10.26
N SER A 86 -8.95 -5.84 -10.90
CA SER A 86 -10.14 -4.98 -10.87
C SER A 86 -11.29 -5.61 -11.66
N ARG A 87 -10.98 -6.23 -12.80
CA ARG A 87 -11.96 -6.94 -13.62
C ARG A 87 -12.55 -8.14 -12.87
N TYR A 88 -11.72 -9.00 -12.30
CA TYR A 88 -12.18 -10.17 -11.56
C TYR A 88 -12.88 -9.80 -10.25
N SER A 89 -12.45 -8.75 -9.56
CA SER A 89 -13.13 -8.25 -8.35
C SER A 89 -14.57 -7.82 -8.66
N ARG A 90 -14.80 -7.13 -9.79
CA ARG A 90 -16.16 -6.79 -10.24
C ARG A 90 -16.95 -8.01 -10.67
N ALA A 91 -16.31 -8.95 -11.36
CA ALA A 91 -16.96 -10.16 -11.84
C ALA A 91 -17.50 -11.02 -10.68
N LEU A 92 -16.94 -10.94 -9.47
CA LEU A 92 -17.47 -11.65 -8.30
C LEU A 92 -18.87 -11.18 -7.88
N LEU A 93 -19.24 -9.94 -8.22
CA LEU A 93 -20.53 -9.38 -7.83
C LEU A 93 -21.61 -9.92 -8.78
N PRO A 94 -22.68 -10.55 -8.27
CA PRO A 94 -23.72 -11.15 -9.11
C PRO A 94 -24.50 -10.06 -9.85
N GLU A 95 -24.72 -10.21 -11.15
CA GLU A 95 -25.48 -9.22 -11.93
C GLU A 95 -26.98 -9.27 -11.61
N GLU A 96 -27.46 -10.45 -11.23
CA GLU A 96 -28.86 -10.74 -10.91
C GLU A 96 -29.05 -11.08 -9.42
N GLY A 97 -30.27 -10.89 -8.93
CA GLY A 97 -30.63 -11.17 -7.53
C GLY A 97 -30.33 -10.03 -6.56
N PRO A 98 -30.54 -10.26 -5.25
CA PRO A 98 -30.31 -9.25 -4.23
C PRO A 98 -28.82 -8.84 -4.20
N PRO A 99 -28.51 -7.54 -4.11
CA PRO A 99 -27.13 -7.08 -4.09
C PRO A 99 -26.43 -7.60 -2.82
N PRO A 100 -25.22 -8.19 -2.93
CA PRO A 100 -24.45 -8.57 -1.75
C PRO A 100 -23.99 -7.32 -0.99
N ILE A 101 -23.68 -7.50 0.29
CA ILE A 101 -23.04 -6.45 1.09
C ILE A 101 -21.60 -6.29 0.61
N VAL A 102 -21.19 -5.07 0.24
CA VAL A 102 -19.81 -4.80 -0.22
C VAL A 102 -19.16 -3.74 0.65
N HIS A 103 -18.05 -4.11 1.29
CA HIS A 103 -17.17 -3.18 1.99
C HIS A 103 -15.86 -3.01 1.23
N VAL A 104 -15.52 -1.75 0.96
CA VAL A 104 -14.27 -1.37 0.29
C VAL A 104 -13.42 -0.63 1.30
N LEU A 105 -12.31 -1.24 1.72
CA LEU A 105 -11.41 -0.69 2.73
C LEU A 105 -10.16 -0.15 2.05
N THR A 106 -9.82 1.10 2.34
CA THR A 106 -8.61 1.72 1.81
C THR A 106 -8.18 2.90 2.68
N GLY A 107 -6.89 2.95 3.03
CA GLY A 107 -6.29 4.11 3.70
C GLY A 107 -6.08 5.32 2.79
N THR A 108 -6.19 5.11 1.47
CA THR A 108 -5.92 6.09 0.41
C THR A 108 -6.98 5.95 -0.71
N PRO A 109 -8.23 6.38 -0.48
CA PRO A 109 -9.32 6.23 -1.43
C PRO A 109 -9.11 7.02 -2.72
N LEU A 110 -8.41 8.16 -2.65
CA LEU A 110 -8.01 8.96 -3.79
C LEU A 110 -6.47 8.99 -3.83
N THR A 111 -5.85 8.23 -4.73
CA THR A 111 -4.38 8.23 -4.81
C THR A 111 -3.82 9.43 -5.56
N ASN A 112 -4.52 9.92 -6.59
CA ASN A 112 -4.02 11.05 -7.38
C ASN A 112 -5.11 11.85 -8.12
N ARG A 113 -6.15 11.19 -8.67
CA ARG A 113 -7.17 11.86 -9.51
C ARG A 113 -8.58 11.27 -9.27
N PRO A 114 -9.68 12.02 -9.52
CA PRO A 114 -11.06 11.54 -9.35
C PRO A 114 -11.39 10.23 -10.08
N ARG A 115 -10.81 10.02 -11.27
CA ARG A 115 -10.95 8.76 -12.04
C ARG A 115 -10.55 7.50 -11.27
N ASP A 116 -9.67 7.60 -10.28
CA ASP A 116 -9.22 6.44 -9.47
C ASP A 116 -10.34 5.92 -8.57
N LEU A 117 -11.35 6.75 -8.29
CA LEU A 117 -12.49 6.42 -7.45
C LEU A 117 -13.55 5.58 -8.20
N PHE A 118 -13.66 5.76 -9.51
CA PHE A 118 -14.70 5.14 -10.32
C PHE A 118 -14.77 3.60 -10.16
N PRO A 119 -13.65 2.84 -10.22
CA PRO A 119 -13.70 1.40 -10.02
C PRO A 119 -14.17 0.99 -8.62
N LEU A 120 -13.94 1.82 -7.59
CA LEU A 120 -14.42 1.56 -6.23
C LEU A 120 -15.92 1.81 -6.14
N LEU A 121 -16.42 2.88 -6.78
CA LEU A 121 -17.85 3.17 -6.90
C LEU A 121 -18.62 2.07 -7.63
N GLN A 122 -17.99 1.44 -8.63
CA GLN A 122 -18.54 0.26 -9.28
C GLN A 122 -18.73 -0.92 -8.31
N LEU A 123 -17.75 -1.17 -7.44
CA LEU A 123 -17.81 -2.30 -6.50
C LEU A 123 -18.94 -2.12 -5.48
N VAL A 124 -19.12 -0.90 -4.96
CA VAL A 124 -20.21 -0.58 -4.02
C VAL A 124 -21.55 -0.29 -4.72
N ARG A 125 -21.64 -0.48 -6.04
CA ARG A 125 -22.83 -0.23 -6.87
C ARG A 125 -23.42 1.18 -6.73
N HIS A 126 -22.57 2.18 -6.49
CA HIS A 126 -23.02 3.57 -6.43
C HIS A 126 -23.49 4.04 -7.82
N SER A 127 -24.46 4.96 -7.86
CA SER A 127 -25.02 5.51 -9.12
C SER A 127 -23.93 6.10 -10.02
N LEU A 128 -22.95 6.79 -9.43
CA LEU A 128 -21.78 7.36 -10.11
C LEU A 128 -20.84 6.30 -10.72
N GLY A 129 -20.94 5.04 -10.31
CA GLY A 129 -20.18 3.92 -10.88
C GLY A 129 -20.74 3.34 -12.18
N ARG A 130 -21.91 3.79 -12.65
CA ARG A 130 -22.60 3.17 -13.80
C ARG A 130 -21.94 3.46 -15.14
N SER A 131 -21.59 4.72 -15.40
CA SER A 131 -21.00 5.16 -16.68
C SER A 131 -19.70 5.91 -16.46
N PHE A 132 -18.60 5.34 -16.95
CA PHE A 132 -17.28 5.98 -16.82
C PHE A 132 -17.24 7.30 -17.57
N LEU A 133 -17.83 7.40 -18.76
CA LEU A 133 -17.79 8.63 -19.55
C LEU A 133 -18.58 9.76 -18.88
N ALA A 134 -19.76 9.46 -18.32
CA ALA A 134 -20.53 10.46 -17.58
C ALA A 134 -19.78 10.94 -16.33
N PHE A 135 -19.20 10.00 -15.57
CA PHE A 135 -18.35 10.31 -14.42
C PHE A 135 -17.15 11.17 -14.82
N ALA A 136 -16.47 10.78 -15.90
CA ALA A 136 -15.26 11.46 -16.37
C ALA A 136 -15.54 12.88 -16.87
N LYS A 137 -16.61 13.07 -17.65
CA LYS A 137 -17.04 14.41 -18.07
C LYS A 137 -17.36 15.33 -16.89
N ARG A 138 -18.02 14.79 -15.85
CA ARG A 138 -18.45 15.59 -14.71
C ARG A 138 -17.31 15.88 -13.72
N TYR A 139 -16.46 14.89 -13.43
CA TYR A 139 -15.50 14.97 -12.32
C TYR A 139 -14.03 14.86 -12.71
N CYS A 140 -13.70 14.43 -13.92
CA CYS A 140 -12.32 14.22 -14.36
C CYS A 140 -11.87 15.24 -15.42
N ASP A 141 -12.63 16.33 -15.61
CA ASP A 141 -12.39 17.35 -16.64
C ASP A 141 -12.15 16.73 -18.02
N ALA A 142 -13.05 15.82 -18.42
CA ALA A 142 -12.82 15.03 -19.62
C ALA A 142 -13.05 15.83 -20.91
N HIS A 143 -12.02 15.89 -21.74
CA HIS A 143 -12.02 16.55 -23.05
C HIS A 143 -11.38 15.62 -24.10
N GLN A 144 -11.70 15.84 -25.37
CA GLN A 144 -11.05 15.14 -26.47
C GLN A 144 -9.82 15.92 -26.93
N ASN A 145 -8.73 15.23 -27.22
CA ASN A 145 -7.61 15.83 -27.94
C ASN A 145 -7.90 15.91 -29.45
N ASP A 146 -6.98 16.51 -30.21
CA ASP A 146 -7.11 16.69 -31.67
C ASP A 146 -7.26 15.38 -32.45
N TYR A 147 -6.92 14.24 -31.84
CA TYR A 147 -7.05 12.90 -32.40
C TYR A 147 -8.33 12.16 -31.94
N GLY A 148 -9.25 12.85 -31.24
CA GLY A 148 -10.51 12.29 -30.76
C GLY A 148 -10.41 11.40 -29.52
N HIS A 149 -9.23 11.27 -28.91
CA HIS A 149 -9.03 10.49 -27.69
C HIS A 149 -9.44 11.27 -26.44
N TRP A 150 -10.21 10.61 -25.56
CA TRP A 150 -10.63 11.17 -24.27
C TRP A 150 -9.47 11.28 -23.29
N GLN A 151 -9.13 12.50 -22.93
CA GLN A 151 -8.29 12.81 -21.78
C GLN A 151 -9.16 12.85 -20.53
N THR A 152 -8.74 12.15 -19.48
CA THR A 152 -9.51 12.01 -18.21
C THR A 152 -8.62 12.19 -16.99
N GLY A 153 -7.52 12.91 -17.17
CA GLY A 153 -6.49 13.12 -16.16
C GLY A 153 -6.75 14.31 -15.24
N GLY A 154 -7.75 15.14 -15.53
CA GLY A 154 -8.05 16.34 -14.77
C GLY A 154 -8.95 16.09 -13.57
N ALA A 155 -9.51 17.18 -13.04
CA ALA A 155 -10.37 17.19 -11.87
C ALA A 155 -11.35 18.37 -11.99
N SER A 156 -12.65 18.10 -11.82
CA SER A 156 -13.72 19.10 -11.88
C SER A 156 -14.80 18.75 -10.85
N ASN A 157 -15.59 19.74 -10.39
CA ASN A 157 -16.73 19.54 -9.50
C ASN A 157 -16.44 18.68 -8.24
N ILE A 158 -15.31 18.94 -7.56
CA ILE A 158 -14.80 18.10 -6.47
C ILE A 158 -15.60 18.27 -5.18
N GLU A 159 -16.11 19.46 -4.93
CA GLU A 159 -16.99 19.77 -3.81
C GLU A 159 -18.29 18.96 -3.93
N GLU A 160 -18.88 18.97 -5.13
CA GLU A 160 -20.08 18.17 -5.43
C GLU A 160 -19.80 16.67 -5.27
N LEU A 161 -18.69 16.19 -5.84
CA LEU A 161 -18.28 14.79 -5.67
C LEU A 161 -18.13 14.44 -4.18
N SER A 162 -17.56 15.33 -3.38
CA SER A 162 -17.40 15.10 -1.94
C SER A 162 -18.73 14.95 -1.24
N VAL A 163 -19.75 15.76 -1.59
CA VAL A 163 -21.12 15.63 -1.08
C VAL A 163 -21.75 14.31 -1.51
N GLN A 164 -21.59 13.90 -2.77
CA GLN A 164 -22.11 12.61 -3.27
C GLN A 164 -21.52 11.40 -2.53
N LEU A 165 -20.31 11.53 -1.99
CA LEU A 165 -19.66 10.47 -1.22
C LEU A 165 -20.06 10.47 0.27
N GLN A 166 -20.73 11.52 0.74
CA GLN A 166 -21.27 11.54 2.10
C GLN A 166 -22.32 10.43 2.25
N GLY A 167 -22.26 9.70 3.36
CA GLY A 167 -23.17 8.58 3.64
C GLY A 167 -22.70 7.22 3.11
N ILE A 168 -21.84 7.17 2.08
CA ILE A 168 -21.23 5.91 1.61
C ILE A 168 -19.76 5.75 1.97
N MET A 169 -19.10 6.85 2.34
CA MET A 169 -17.69 6.86 2.72
C MET A 169 -17.53 7.34 4.16
N LEU A 170 -16.84 6.51 4.97
CA LEU A 170 -16.39 6.89 6.31
C LEU A 170 -14.87 7.10 6.30
N ARG A 171 -14.43 8.30 6.64
CA ARG A 171 -13.01 8.63 6.79
C ARG A 171 -12.80 9.41 8.07
N ARG A 172 -11.91 8.91 8.92
CA ARG A 172 -11.44 9.58 10.14
C ARG A 172 -9.96 9.90 9.99
N ARG A 173 -9.51 11.01 10.54
CA ARG A 173 -8.09 11.30 10.75
C ARG A 173 -7.65 10.73 12.10
N LYS A 174 -6.34 10.51 12.28
CA LYS A 174 -5.80 9.90 13.51
C LYS A 174 -5.97 10.83 14.72
N ASP A 175 -5.70 12.11 14.53
CA ASP A 175 -5.92 13.21 15.49
C ASP A 175 -7.39 13.38 15.89
N GLU A 176 -8.34 12.99 15.05
CA GLU A 176 -9.78 12.99 15.39
C GLU A 176 -10.20 11.83 16.29
N VAL A 177 -9.38 10.76 16.41
CA VAL A 177 -9.80 9.49 17.04
C VAL A 177 -8.79 8.91 18.03
N LEU A 178 -7.55 9.39 18.05
CA LEU A 178 -6.47 8.91 18.92
C LEU A 178 -5.63 10.10 19.38
N ASN A 179 -5.17 10.04 20.64
CA ASN A 179 -4.19 10.96 21.19
C ASN A 179 -2.80 10.40 20.96
N LEU A 180 -2.19 10.73 19.82
CA LEU A 180 -0.84 10.30 19.47
C LEU A 180 0.13 11.49 19.56
N PRO A 181 1.39 11.28 19.99
CA PRO A 181 2.38 12.33 19.96
C PRO A 181 2.57 12.85 18.52
N PRO A 182 2.95 14.13 18.36
CA PRO A 182 3.13 14.71 17.04
C PRO A 182 4.24 13.99 16.29
N LYS A 183 4.00 13.69 15.01
CA LYS A 183 5.02 13.10 14.14
C LYS A 183 6.08 14.15 13.81
N GLN A 184 7.29 13.95 14.31
CA GLN A 184 8.45 14.77 13.94
C GLN A 184 9.01 14.34 12.58
N ARG A 185 9.47 15.31 11.79
CA ARG A 185 10.11 15.07 10.49
C ARG A 185 11.34 15.96 10.39
N THR A 186 12.49 15.33 10.28
CA THR A 186 13.77 16.02 10.16
C THR A 186 14.39 15.63 8.82
N TRP A 187 14.82 16.63 8.07
CA TRP A 187 15.63 16.43 6.88
C TRP A 187 17.09 16.51 7.30
N ILE A 188 17.87 15.51 6.91
CA ILE A 188 19.29 15.44 7.24
C ILE A 188 20.05 15.66 5.94
N ASP A 189 20.80 16.75 5.90
CA ASP A 189 21.69 17.03 4.79
C ASP A 189 22.81 15.99 4.77
N THR A 190 23.16 15.55 3.56
CA THR A 190 24.10 14.44 3.35
C THR A 190 25.11 14.88 2.31
N ASP A 191 26.38 14.72 2.65
CA ASP A 191 27.47 15.00 1.74
C ASP A 191 27.59 13.86 0.73
N VAL A 192 27.54 14.23 -0.53
CA VAL A 192 27.72 13.28 -1.64
C VAL A 192 28.80 13.80 -2.57
N PRO A 193 29.55 12.90 -3.23
CA PRO A 193 30.56 13.30 -4.21
C PRO A 193 29.96 14.23 -5.27
N GLU A 194 30.74 15.23 -5.68
CA GLU A 194 30.34 16.23 -6.68
C GLU A 194 29.77 15.59 -7.95
N SER A 195 30.44 14.55 -8.46
CA SER A 195 29.96 13.78 -9.62
C SER A 195 28.55 13.18 -9.46
N VAL A 196 28.17 12.79 -8.24
CA VAL A 196 26.82 12.27 -7.94
C VAL A 196 25.82 13.42 -7.82
N ARG A 197 26.24 14.53 -7.19
CA ARG A 197 25.45 15.75 -7.05
C ARG A 197 25.07 16.30 -8.44
N ASP A 198 26.04 16.45 -9.32
CA ASP A 198 25.85 16.96 -10.68
C ASP A 198 24.91 16.07 -11.50
N GLU A 199 25.07 14.75 -11.42
CA GLU A 199 24.19 13.82 -12.13
C GLU A 199 22.75 13.89 -11.63
N ILE A 200 22.55 14.09 -10.32
CA ILE A 200 21.23 14.30 -9.73
C ILE A 200 20.64 15.65 -10.14
N ASN A 201 21.43 16.72 -10.14
CA ASN A 201 21.00 18.05 -10.57
C ASN A 201 20.54 18.04 -12.03
N ARG A 202 21.31 17.42 -12.94
CA ARG A 202 20.90 17.24 -14.34
C ARG A 202 19.60 16.48 -14.49
N VAL A 203 19.39 15.43 -13.67
CA VAL A 203 18.12 14.70 -13.65
C VAL A 203 16.99 15.56 -13.11
N ALA A 204 17.24 16.37 -12.08
CA ALA A 204 16.26 17.27 -11.49
C ALA A 204 15.85 18.35 -12.48
N GLU A 205 16.80 19.00 -13.16
CA GLU A 205 16.56 19.96 -14.24
C GLU A 205 15.70 19.36 -15.35
N TYR A 206 16.09 18.17 -15.86
CA TYR A 206 15.29 17.45 -16.84
C TYR A 206 13.87 17.12 -16.34
N LEU A 207 13.73 16.83 -15.05
CA LEU A 207 12.43 16.61 -14.45
C LEU A 207 11.69 17.92 -14.21
N LEU A 208 12.29 19.09 -14.09
CA LEU A 208 11.54 20.33 -13.88
C LEU A 208 11.09 20.97 -15.20
N ASP A 209 11.77 20.63 -16.29
CA ASP A 209 11.46 21.09 -17.64
C ASP A 209 10.26 20.31 -18.24
N GLU A 210 9.11 20.97 -18.36
CA GLU A 210 7.88 20.38 -18.90
C GLU A 210 7.95 20.10 -20.41
N ASP A 211 8.69 20.91 -21.16
CA ASP A 211 8.87 20.74 -22.61
C ASP A 211 9.78 19.53 -22.90
N ALA A 212 10.87 19.39 -22.14
CA ALA A 212 11.78 18.25 -22.25
C ALA A 212 11.10 16.91 -21.88
N ARG A 213 10.13 16.92 -20.95
CA ARG A 213 9.32 15.73 -20.60
C ARG A 213 8.41 15.30 -21.74
N ASN A 214 7.79 16.24 -22.44
CA ASN A 214 6.83 15.98 -23.53
C ASN A 214 7.53 15.52 -24.83
N VAL A 215 8.73 16.05 -25.13
CA VAL A 215 9.47 15.74 -26.37
C VAL A 215 10.29 14.43 -26.29
N ARG A 216 10.80 14.06 -25.11
CA ARG A 216 11.75 12.94 -24.94
C ARG A 216 11.14 11.68 -24.28
N GLY A 217 9.85 11.45 -24.52
CA GLY A 217 9.07 10.32 -23.99
C GLY A 217 9.84 8.99 -23.96
N ASN A 218 9.78 8.31 -22.81
CA ASN A 218 10.37 7.00 -22.46
C ASN A 218 11.89 6.80 -22.59
N ARG A 219 12.65 7.66 -23.27
CA ARG A 219 14.11 7.43 -23.49
C ARG A 219 15.01 7.71 -22.28
N ASN A 220 14.52 8.42 -21.26
CA ASN A 220 15.34 8.90 -20.14
C ASN A 220 15.09 8.22 -18.78
N ILE A 221 14.27 7.16 -18.73
CA ILE A 221 14.01 6.39 -17.49
C ILE A 221 15.29 5.75 -16.93
N GLY A 222 16.18 5.31 -17.84
CA GLY A 222 17.48 4.74 -17.47
C GLY A 222 18.39 5.73 -16.73
N MET A 223 18.40 7.00 -17.16
CA MET A 223 19.16 8.08 -16.53
C MET A 223 18.68 8.32 -15.09
N ILE A 224 17.36 8.47 -14.91
CA ILE A 224 16.74 8.66 -13.59
C ILE A 224 17.07 7.48 -12.66
N SER A 225 16.93 6.26 -13.17
CA SER A 225 17.19 5.04 -12.39
C SER A 225 18.66 4.93 -11.98
N ARG A 226 19.60 5.28 -12.87
CA ARG A 226 21.04 5.28 -12.60
C ARG A 226 21.41 6.31 -11.53
N ALA A 227 20.92 7.55 -11.68
CA ALA A 227 21.20 8.63 -10.75
C ALA A 227 20.65 8.30 -9.35
N ARG A 228 19.39 7.83 -9.25
CA ARG A 228 18.78 7.39 -7.98
C ARG A 228 19.60 6.30 -7.30
N ARG A 229 20.09 5.30 -8.06
CA ARG A 229 20.93 4.23 -7.52
C ARG A 229 22.25 4.76 -6.98
N LYS A 230 22.94 5.63 -7.72
CA LYS A 230 24.20 6.26 -7.29
C LYS A 230 24.01 7.08 -6.03
N LEU A 231 22.97 7.91 -6.00
CA LEU A 231 22.63 8.71 -4.82
C LEU A 231 22.36 7.83 -3.59
N ALA A 232 21.55 6.78 -3.72
CA ALA A 232 21.27 5.88 -2.61
C ALA A 232 22.54 5.21 -2.02
N VAL A 233 23.50 4.86 -2.89
CA VAL A 233 24.79 4.31 -2.45
C VAL A 233 25.66 5.39 -1.79
N ALA A 234 25.69 6.60 -2.35
CA ALA A 234 26.47 7.71 -1.81
C ALA A 234 26.01 8.14 -0.42
N LYS A 235 24.69 8.10 -0.15
CA LYS A 235 24.12 8.44 1.17
C LYS A 235 24.33 7.36 2.24
N THR A 236 24.74 6.15 1.85
CA THR A 236 24.78 4.99 2.76
C THR A 236 25.71 5.19 3.96
N PRO A 237 26.95 5.71 3.83
CA PRO A 237 27.86 5.86 4.97
C PRO A 237 27.28 6.75 6.09
N GLN A 238 26.88 7.98 5.78
CA GLN A 238 26.27 8.90 6.75
C GLN A 238 24.94 8.37 7.30
N THR A 239 24.18 7.61 6.51
CA THR A 239 22.97 6.95 7.03
C THR A 239 23.31 5.85 8.04
N ILE A 240 24.39 5.08 7.83
CA ILE A 240 24.83 4.07 8.82
C ILE A 240 25.18 4.76 10.13
N GLU A 241 25.93 5.86 10.11
CA GLU A 241 26.28 6.63 11.31
C GLU A 241 25.04 7.11 12.06
N TYR A 242 24.07 7.68 11.34
CA TYR A 242 22.81 8.14 11.93
C TYR A 242 21.99 7.00 12.55
N VAL A 243 21.86 5.88 11.85
CA VAL A 243 21.12 4.71 12.34
C VAL A 243 21.83 4.06 13.53
N GLN A 244 23.17 4.03 13.53
CA GLN A 244 23.95 3.53 14.66
C GLN A 244 23.67 4.35 15.93
N GLY A 245 23.67 5.69 15.83
CA GLY A 245 23.36 6.56 16.96
C GLY A 245 21.97 6.31 17.57
N ALA A 246 20.95 6.08 16.73
CA ALA A 246 19.60 5.73 17.19
C ALA A 246 19.57 4.34 17.87
N ILE A 247 20.26 3.35 17.31
CA ILE A 247 20.36 2.01 17.90
C ILE A 247 21.09 2.04 19.24
N ASP A 248 22.16 2.82 19.36
CA ASP A 248 22.94 2.98 20.60
C ASP A 248 22.11 3.61 21.71
N GLN A 249 21.11 4.43 21.35
CA GLN A 249 20.12 5.00 22.27
C GLN A 249 18.98 4.01 22.60
N GLY A 250 19.01 2.79 22.06
CA GLY A 250 18.01 1.75 22.25
C GLY A 250 16.77 1.90 21.37
N GLU A 251 16.77 2.85 20.43
CA GLU A 251 15.61 3.12 19.56
C GLU A 251 15.45 2.05 18.47
N LYS A 252 14.20 1.83 18.06
CA LYS A 252 13.87 0.95 16.93
C LYS A 252 13.83 1.78 15.65
N VAL A 253 14.54 1.31 14.63
CA VAL A 253 14.66 2.03 13.37
C VAL A 253 14.01 1.25 12.23
N ILE A 254 13.15 1.91 11.45
CA ILE A 254 12.67 1.40 10.17
C ILE A 254 13.33 2.19 9.05
N LEU A 255 14.04 1.49 8.17
CA LEU A 255 14.72 2.05 7.02
C LEU A 255 14.05 1.59 5.72
N PHE A 256 13.57 2.56 4.95
CA PHE A 256 13.03 2.34 3.61
C PHE A 256 14.06 2.71 2.55
N SER A 257 14.16 1.91 1.48
CA SER A 257 15.01 2.26 0.34
C SER A 257 14.51 1.67 -0.98
N HIS A 258 14.53 2.46 -2.05
CA HIS A 258 14.35 1.94 -3.42
C HIS A 258 15.54 1.10 -3.91
N SER A 259 16.70 1.16 -3.22
CA SER A 259 17.94 0.53 -3.66
C SER A 259 18.22 -0.74 -2.86
N THR A 260 18.12 -1.89 -3.54
CA THR A 260 18.57 -3.18 -2.97
C THR A 260 20.06 -3.18 -2.60
N HIS A 261 20.87 -2.34 -3.25
CA HIS A 261 22.29 -2.18 -2.92
C HIS A 261 22.46 -1.47 -1.58
N ALA A 262 21.69 -0.41 -1.32
CA ALA A 262 21.69 0.29 -0.04
C ALA A 262 21.21 -0.64 1.07
N ILE A 263 20.10 -1.36 0.86
CA ILE A 263 19.59 -2.37 1.81
C ILE A 263 20.65 -3.42 2.15
N ARG A 264 21.36 -3.95 1.14
CA ARG A 264 22.43 -4.93 1.37
C ARG A 264 23.58 -4.34 2.19
N ARG A 265 23.97 -3.08 1.94
CA ARG A 265 25.01 -2.40 2.73
C ARG A 265 24.58 -2.21 4.17
N MET A 266 23.34 -1.75 4.41
CA MET A 266 22.76 -1.64 5.76
C MET A 266 22.72 -2.99 6.48
N THR A 267 22.24 -4.04 5.79
CA THR A 267 22.18 -5.40 6.35
C THR A 267 23.57 -5.90 6.76
N ARG A 268 24.62 -5.60 5.98
CA ARG A 268 26.00 -5.98 6.31
C ARG A 268 26.57 -5.17 7.47
N ALA A 269 26.24 -3.88 7.57
CA ALA A 269 26.71 -3.01 8.64
C ALA A 269 26.14 -3.43 10.01
N PHE A 270 24.84 -3.75 10.05
CA PHE A 270 24.11 -4.00 11.30
C PHE A 270 23.86 -5.48 11.63
N LYS A 271 24.31 -6.42 10.76
CA LYS A 271 24.30 -7.89 10.92
C LYS A 271 23.13 -8.44 11.78
N ASP A 272 23.43 -8.82 13.02
CA ASP A 272 22.52 -9.54 13.93
C ASP A 272 21.40 -8.65 14.50
N VAL A 273 21.58 -7.34 14.42
CA VAL A 273 20.65 -6.33 14.88
C VAL A 273 19.66 -5.96 13.76
N CYS A 274 19.98 -6.28 12.51
CA CYS A 274 19.17 -5.97 11.34
C CYS A 274 18.28 -7.14 10.92
N VAL A 275 17.01 -6.81 10.67
CA VAL A 275 16.01 -7.65 10.03
C VAL A 275 15.72 -7.06 8.66
N THR A 276 15.85 -7.86 7.60
CA THR A 276 15.65 -7.40 6.23
C THR A 276 14.52 -8.16 5.56
N ILE A 277 13.47 -7.45 5.14
CA ILE A 277 12.39 -8.00 4.33
C ILE A 277 12.50 -7.40 2.93
N THR A 278 12.71 -8.23 1.91
CA THR A 278 12.68 -7.83 0.50
C THR A 278 11.72 -8.71 -0.29
N GLY A 279 11.46 -8.38 -1.56
CA GLY A 279 10.69 -9.21 -2.48
C GLY A 279 11.22 -10.66 -2.60
N ALA A 280 12.52 -10.88 -2.38
CA ALA A 280 13.13 -12.21 -2.42
C ALA A 280 12.87 -13.05 -1.16
N VAL A 281 12.35 -12.47 -0.07
CA VAL A 281 12.07 -13.21 1.16
C VAL A 281 10.80 -14.04 0.97
N PRO A 282 10.87 -15.37 1.15
CA PRO A 282 9.69 -16.23 1.02
C PRO A 282 8.60 -15.83 2.01
N ALA A 283 7.34 -15.87 1.57
CA ALA A 283 6.19 -15.48 2.39
C ALA A 283 6.13 -16.23 3.73
N SER A 284 6.54 -17.51 3.76
CA SER A 284 6.61 -18.33 4.98
C SER A 284 7.57 -17.78 6.05
N ARG A 285 8.61 -17.05 5.65
CA ARG A 285 9.62 -16.50 6.58
C ARG A 285 9.32 -15.07 7.02
N ARG A 286 8.46 -14.34 6.30
CA ARG A 286 8.23 -12.92 6.54
C ARG A 286 7.68 -12.64 7.94
N GLN A 287 6.73 -13.43 8.42
CA GLN A 287 6.15 -13.24 9.75
C GLN A 287 7.19 -13.43 10.86
N ALA A 288 8.06 -14.44 10.77
CA ALA A 288 9.11 -14.66 11.77
C ALA A 288 10.11 -13.48 11.84
N LEU A 289 10.38 -12.82 10.72
CA LEU A 289 11.21 -11.62 10.67
C LEU A 289 10.51 -10.42 11.34
N VAL A 290 9.22 -10.24 11.08
CA VAL A 290 8.40 -9.22 11.76
C VAL A 290 8.41 -9.44 13.26
N ASP A 291 8.13 -10.66 13.71
CA ASP A 291 8.06 -11.02 15.13
C ASP A 291 9.42 -10.72 15.81
N ARG A 292 10.53 -11.11 15.17
CA ARG A 292 11.89 -10.80 15.66
C ARG A 292 12.15 -9.31 15.87
N PHE A 293 11.61 -8.45 15.01
CA PHE A 293 11.75 -7.00 15.14
C PHE A 293 10.79 -6.39 16.20
N GLN A 294 9.61 -6.98 16.38
CA GLN A 294 8.68 -6.54 17.43
C GLN A 294 9.22 -6.84 18.83
N ASP A 295 9.82 -8.03 19.00
CA ASP A 295 10.20 -8.57 20.31
C ASP A 295 11.57 -8.10 20.82
N ARG A 296 12.39 -7.42 19.99
CA ARG A 296 13.76 -6.99 20.36
C ARG A 296 13.89 -5.47 20.35
N THR A 297 14.50 -4.90 21.39
CA THR A 297 14.90 -3.48 21.42
C THR A 297 16.15 -3.24 20.59
N GLY A 298 16.37 -2.00 20.14
CA GLY A 298 17.57 -1.62 19.36
C GLY A 298 17.69 -2.29 17.99
N THR A 299 16.61 -2.84 17.41
CA THR A 299 16.68 -3.51 16.10
C THR A 299 16.39 -2.59 14.92
N LEU A 300 17.06 -2.87 13.80
CA LEU A 300 16.85 -2.22 12.51
C LEU A 300 15.96 -3.09 11.62
N HIS A 301 14.94 -2.51 10.99
CA HIS A 301 14.19 -3.15 9.92
C HIS A 301 14.46 -2.48 8.58
N CYS A 302 15.15 -3.16 7.66
CA CYS A 302 15.36 -2.70 6.30
C CYS A 302 14.30 -3.27 5.33
N MET A 303 13.63 -2.40 4.59
CA MET A 303 12.59 -2.80 3.63
C MET A 303 12.71 -2.03 2.31
N PRO A 304 12.37 -2.64 1.15
CA PRO A 304 12.28 -1.93 -0.09
C PRO A 304 11.12 -0.94 -0.03
N GLU A 305 11.37 0.29 -0.43
CA GLU A 305 10.30 1.25 -0.65
C GLU A 305 9.52 0.78 -1.88
N THR A 306 8.28 0.38 -1.66
CA THR A 306 7.42 -0.21 -2.68
C THR A 306 6.05 0.40 -2.51
N LEU A 307 5.44 0.81 -3.63
CA LEU A 307 4.06 1.29 -3.67
C LEU A 307 3.12 0.16 -3.22
N GLY A 308 2.93 0.00 -1.90
CA GLY A 308 1.96 -0.91 -1.29
C GLY A 308 2.49 -1.98 -0.31
N HIS A 309 3.80 -2.22 -0.19
CA HIS A 309 4.31 -3.29 0.69
C HIS A 309 4.59 -2.81 2.14
N GLU A 310 4.40 -1.51 2.41
CA GLU A 310 4.61 -0.88 3.72
C GLU A 310 3.68 -1.42 4.84
N ARG A 311 2.62 -2.18 4.50
CA ARG A 311 1.53 -2.50 5.45
C ARG A 311 1.22 -3.98 5.66
N GLU A 312 1.69 -4.88 4.79
CA GLU A 312 1.43 -6.33 4.90
C GLU A 312 2.03 -6.97 6.17
N HIS A 313 2.92 -6.27 6.86
CA HIS A 313 3.72 -6.82 7.94
C HIS A 313 3.22 -6.50 9.35
N GLY A 314 2.09 -5.80 9.54
CA GLY A 314 1.55 -5.56 10.88
C GLY A 314 2.47 -4.80 11.84
N LEU A 315 3.51 -4.14 11.32
CA LEU A 315 4.50 -3.32 12.04
C LEU A 315 3.89 -2.08 12.70
N GLU A 316 2.64 -1.76 12.38
CA GLU A 316 1.93 -0.56 12.84
C GLU A 316 1.50 -0.60 14.31
N ARG A 317 1.55 -1.76 14.98
CA ARG A 317 1.07 -1.88 16.37
C ARG A 317 2.07 -1.38 17.42
N GLY A 318 3.34 -1.22 17.07
CA GLY A 318 4.35 -0.65 17.96
C GLY A 318 4.90 0.70 17.52
N LEU A 319 4.81 1.07 16.24
CA LEU A 319 5.69 2.14 15.72
C LEU A 319 5.00 3.32 15.06
N ASN A 320 3.66 3.37 15.01
CA ASN A 320 2.87 4.55 14.63
C ASN A 320 3.33 5.38 13.39
N LEU A 321 4.08 4.79 12.46
CA LEU A 321 4.60 5.47 11.29
C LEU A 321 3.69 5.21 10.08
N ARG A 322 3.09 6.27 9.53
CA ARG A 322 2.75 6.31 8.10
C ARG A 322 3.24 7.63 7.48
N PRO A 323 3.90 7.62 6.32
CA PRO A 323 3.93 8.76 5.42
C PRO A 323 2.59 8.85 4.67
N ARG A 324 1.93 10.01 4.70
CA ARG A 324 0.82 10.32 3.78
C ARG A 324 1.37 11.19 2.66
N ASN A 325 0.95 10.84 1.44
CA ASN A 325 1.05 11.62 0.20
C ASN A 325 2.37 12.35 0.00
N LEU A 326 3.31 11.68 -0.67
CA LEU A 326 4.32 12.35 -1.48
C LEU A 326 3.59 13.15 -2.57
N THR A 327 3.22 14.39 -2.26
CA THR A 327 3.19 15.43 -3.30
C THR A 327 4.60 15.46 -3.89
N GLN A 328 4.65 15.38 -5.22
CA GLN A 328 5.88 15.37 -6.00
C GLN A 328 6.76 16.56 -5.60
N SER A 329 7.77 16.32 -4.77
CA SER A 329 8.94 17.19 -4.65
C SER A 329 10.14 16.34 -5.05
N GLY A 330 10.85 16.78 -6.10
CA GLY A 330 11.83 16.01 -6.87
C GLY A 330 13.14 15.60 -6.18
N HIS A 331 13.11 15.30 -4.88
CA HIS A 331 14.31 14.93 -4.13
C HIS A 331 14.29 13.43 -3.83
N GLY A 332 15.31 12.73 -4.35
CA GLY A 332 15.60 11.33 -4.00
C GLY A 332 15.94 11.21 -2.51
N SER A 333 14.91 11.02 -1.70
CA SER A 333 15.01 10.86 -0.24
C SER A 333 15.13 9.38 0.11
N LEU A 334 16.01 9.09 1.07
CA LEU A 334 15.97 7.85 1.83
C LEU A 334 15.17 8.20 3.09
N LEU A 335 14.00 7.60 3.26
CA LEU A 335 13.19 7.81 4.46
C LEU A 335 13.70 6.90 5.57
N VAL A 336 14.45 7.49 6.50
CA VAL A 336 14.78 6.86 7.78
C VAL A 336 13.71 7.28 8.77
N GLY A 337 12.86 6.33 9.16
CA GLY A 337 11.89 6.54 10.23
C GLY A 337 12.47 5.99 11.53
N CYS A 338 12.78 6.85 12.48
CA CYS A 338 12.97 6.40 13.84
C CYS A 338 11.60 6.35 14.53
N ALA A 339 11.35 5.27 15.26
CA ALA A 339 10.18 5.17 16.11
C ALA A 339 10.66 5.14 17.55
N VAL A 340 10.41 6.25 18.23
CA VAL A 340 10.66 6.40 19.65
C VAL A 340 9.42 5.87 20.37
N ASP A 341 9.53 4.70 21.00
CA ASP A 341 8.57 4.25 22.00
C ASP A 341 8.79 5.13 23.25
N THR A 342 8.06 6.23 23.38
CA THR A 342 7.91 6.88 24.69
C THR A 342 6.69 6.25 25.36
N ASN A 343 6.99 5.45 26.38
CA ASN A 343 6.10 4.67 27.26
C ASN A 343 4.67 5.20 27.44
#